data_AF-A0A2R7MJS6-F1
#
_entry.id   AF-A0A2R7MJS6-F1
#
_cell.length_a   1.000
_cell.length_b   1.000
_cell.length_c   1.000
_cell.angle_alpha   90.00
_cell.angle_beta   90.00
_cell.angle_gamma   90.00
#
_symmetry.space_group_name_H-M   'P 1'
#
loop_
_entity.id
_entity.type
_entity.pdbx_description
1 polymer ?
#
loop_
_entity_poly.entity_id
_entity_poly.type
_entity_poly.pdbx_seq_one_letter_code
_entity_poly.pdbx_strand_id
1 'polypeptide(L)' 'MRFEGTAIGTVEAKKVGRSSSQFYQAFVFIEGRTINLELDIDFEGRVETILAAWRDPASNVHTRIAFKLPDPS' A
#
# COMPACT_ATOMS: atom_id res chain seq x y z
N MET A 1 9.94 2.67 -3.56
CA MET A 1 10.55 1.58 -2.77
C MET A 1 10.97 0.45 -3.70
N ARG A 2 12.09 -0.22 -3.40
CA ARG A 2 12.53 -1.44 -4.10
C ARG A 2 12.85 -2.55 -3.11
N PHE A 3 12.51 -3.79 -3.45
CA PHE A 3 12.92 -5.00 -2.73
C PHE A 3 13.69 -5.88 -3.72
N GLU A 4 14.92 -6.25 -3.38
CA GLU A 4 15.81 -7.05 -4.23
C GLU A 4 15.92 -6.53 -5.68
N GLY A 5 16.02 -5.20 -5.83
CA GLY A 5 16.11 -4.52 -7.13
C GLY A 5 14.77 -4.31 -7.84
N THR A 6 13.70 -4.98 -7.42
CA THR A 6 12.36 -4.84 -8.00
C THR A 6 11.60 -3.68 -7.37
N ALA A 7 10.97 -2.83 -8.17
CA ALA A 7 10.08 -1.78 -7.66
C ALA A 7 8.76 -2.39 -7.22
N ILE A 8 8.47 -2.33 -5.91
CA ILE A 8 7.30 -2.99 -5.30
C ILE A 8 6.23 -2.00 -4.82
N GLY A 9 6.54 -0.70 -4.78
CA GLY A 9 5.58 0.31 -4.35
C GLY A 9 6.21 1.69 -4.13
N THR A 10 5.37 2.63 -3.72
CA THR A 10 5.78 3.99 -3.34
C THR A 10 4.91 4.53 -2.21
N VAL A 11 5.44 5.50 -1.46
CA VAL A 11 4.71 6.23 -0.43
C VAL A 11 4.72 7.71 -0.83
N GLU A 12 3.54 8.32 -0.88
CA GLU A 12 3.37 9.73 -1.23
C GLU A 12 2.83 10.51 -0.04
N ALA A 13 3.41 11.67 0.26
CA ALA A 13 2.85 12.57 1.25
C ALA A 13 1.60 13.27 0.68
N LYS A 14 0.50 13.24 1.43
CA LYS A 14 -0.74 13.96 1.12
C LYS A 14 -1.13 14.88 2.28
N LYS A 15 -1.59 16.07 1.90
CA LYS A 15 -2.25 17.00 2.82
C LYS A 15 -3.75 16.83 2.71
N VAL A 16 -4.42 16.55 3.84
CA VAL A 16 -5.87 16.37 3.87
C VAL A 16 -6.54 17.62 4.44
N GLY A 17 -7.31 18.30 3.60
CA GLY A 17 -8.06 19.50 3.97
C GLY A 17 -7.17 20.68 4.40
N ARG A 18 -7.67 21.48 5.36
CA ARG A 18 -6.93 22.63 5.94
C ARG A 18 -6.03 22.23 7.12
N SER A 19 -5.96 20.95 7.47
CA SER A 19 -5.15 20.47 8.58
C SER A 19 -3.66 20.71 8.34
N SER A 20 -2.91 20.95 9.42
CA SER A 20 -1.44 20.95 9.39
C SER A 20 -0.85 19.53 9.37
N SER A 21 -1.66 18.50 9.63
CA SER A 21 -1.20 17.12 9.66
C SER A 21 -0.88 16.61 8.27
N GLN A 22 0.32 16.03 8.14
CA GLN A 22 0.77 15.31 6.96
C GLN A 22 0.34 13.85 7.07
N PHE A 23 -0.24 13.33 5.99
CA PHE A 23 -0.57 11.92 5.85
C PHE A 23 0.29 11.31 4.74
N TYR A 24 0.37 9.99 4.73
CA TYR A 24 1.12 9.19 3.78
C TYR A 24 0.19 8.19 3.12
N GLN A 25 0.15 8.24 1.80
CA GLN A 25 -0.57 7.31 0.96
C GLN A 25 0.40 6.26 0.43
N ALA A 26 0.14 4.99 0.73
CA ALA A 26 0.92 3.88 0.19
C ALA A 26 0.30 3.34 -1.10
N PHE A 27 1.16 2.98 -2.05
CA PHE A 27 0.82 2.29 -3.29
C PHE A 27 1.71 1.06 -3.44
N VAL A 28 1.12 -0.09 -3.75
CA VAL A 28 1.85 -1.35 -4.02
C VAL A 28 1.71 -1.73 -5.50
N PHE A 29 2.80 -2.26 -6.08
CA PHE A 29 2.87 -2.67 -7.47
C PHE A 29 2.93 -4.20 -7.57
N ILE A 30 1.87 -4.82 -8.10
CA ILE A 30 1.74 -6.28 -8.17
C ILE A 30 1.13 -6.63 -9.53
N GLU A 31 1.77 -7.54 -10.27
CA GLU A 31 1.28 -8.02 -11.59
C GLU A 31 0.90 -6.90 -12.58
N GLY A 32 1.72 -5.84 -12.64
CA GLY A 32 1.48 -4.69 -13.51
C GLY A 32 0.34 -3.75 -13.07
N ARG A 33 -0.26 -4.00 -11.90
CA ARG A 33 -1.29 -3.14 -11.30
C ARG A 33 -0.69 -2.26 -10.22
N THR A 34 -1.18 -1.03 -10.14
CA THR A 34 -0.95 -0.13 -9.00
C THR A 34 -2.17 -0.16 -8.10
N ILE A 35 -1.99 -0.58 -6.86
CA ILE A 35 -3.07 -0.74 -5.88
C ILE A 35 -2.86 0.30 -4.78
N ASN A 36 -3.87 1.12 -4.55
CA ASN A 36 -3.86 2.12 -3.50
C ASN A 36 -4.24 1.48 -2.16
N LEU A 37 -3.40 1.68 -1.13
CA LEU A 37 -3.62 1.17 0.22
C LEU A 37 -4.26 2.24 1.10
N GLU A 38 -4.39 2.02 2.40
CA GLU A 38 -4.96 3.02 3.31
C GLU A 38 -4.01 4.19 3.56
N LEU A 39 -4.63 5.36 3.80
CA LEU A 39 -3.96 6.57 4.24
C LEU A 39 -3.63 6.47 5.74
N ASP A 40 -2.42 6.86 6.12
CA ASP A 40 -1.97 6.84 7.52
C ASP A 40 -1.04 8.03 7.81
N ILE A 41 -0.89 8.41 9.07
CA ILE A 41 0.10 9.41 9.51
C ILE A 41 1.50 8.81 9.65
N ASP A 42 1.63 7.49 9.78
CA ASP A 42 2.92 6.83 9.97
C ASP A 42 3.54 6.40 8.63
N PHE A 43 4.68 6.99 8.30
CA PHE A 43 5.45 6.64 7.09
C PHE A 43 6.04 5.23 7.16
N GLU A 44 6.58 4.82 8.31
CA GLU A 44 7.25 3.52 8.45
C GLU A 44 6.24 2.38 8.37
N GLY A 45 5.10 2.51 9.05
CA GLY A 45 3.98 1.58 8.91
C GLY A 45 3.46 1.49 7.47
N ARG A 46 3.47 2.59 6.69
CA ARG A 46 3.13 2.54 5.25
C ARG A 46 4.16 1.74 4.44
N VAL A 47 5.44 1.85 4.79
CA VAL A 47 6.50 1.07 4.15
C VAL A 47 6.30 -0.43 4.42
N GLU A 48 6.04 -0.80 5.68
CA GLU A 48 5.76 -2.17 6.08
C GLU A 48 4.50 -2.72 5.41
N THR A 49 3.45 -1.91 5.29
CA THR A 49 2.20 -2.29 4.62
C THR A 49 2.44 -2.65 3.14
N ILE A 50 3.29 -1.90 2.43
CA ILE A 50 3.67 -2.22 1.05
C ILE A 50 4.40 -3.56 0.99
N LEU A 51 5.37 -3.79 1.89
CA LEU A 51 6.14 -5.04 1.92
C LEU A 51 5.24 -6.24 2.22
N ALA A 52 4.34 -6.13 3.19
CA ALA A 52 3.41 -7.18 3.55
C ALA A 52 2.44 -7.50 2.40
N ALA A 53 1.81 -6.47 1.81
CA ALA A 53 0.87 -6.63 0.71
C ALA A 53 1.52 -7.20 -0.56
N TRP A 54 2.79 -6.87 -0.83
CA TRP A 54 3.53 -7.45 -1.94
C TRP A 54 3.91 -8.91 -1.71
N ARG A 55 4.32 -9.27 -0.48
CA ARG A 55 4.70 -10.65 -0.11
C ARG A 55 3.50 -11.60 -0.06
N ASP A 56 2.40 -11.15 0.50
CA ASP A 56 1.14 -11.88 0.58
C ASP A 56 -0.02 -10.96 0.20
N PRO A 57 -0.39 -10.90 -1.09
CA PRO A 57 -1.51 -10.10 -1.56
C PRO A 57 -2.86 -10.56 -0.99
N ALA A 58 -2.96 -11.78 -0.46
CA ALA A 58 -4.18 -12.23 0.20
C ALA A 58 -4.31 -11.66 1.63
N SER A 59 -3.22 -11.21 2.25
CA SER A 59 -3.26 -10.65 3.61
C SER A 59 -3.88 -9.24 3.70
N ASN A 60 -3.93 -8.50 2.58
CA ASN A 60 -4.39 -7.10 2.55
C ASN A 60 -5.73 -6.94 1.81
N VAL A 61 -6.68 -6.21 2.41
CA VAL A 61 -8.03 -6.05 1.86
C VAL A 61 -8.06 -5.39 0.48
N HIS A 62 -7.22 -4.38 0.24
CA HIS A 62 -7.20 -3.66 -1.04
C HIS A 62 -6.64 -4.52 -2.17
N THR A 63 -5.60 -5.29 -1.90
CA THR A 63 -5.04 -6.23 -2.87
C THR A 63 -6.01 -7.37 -3.15
N ARG A 64 -6.66 -7.95 -2.12
CA ARG A 64 -7.71 -8.96 -2.31
C ARG A 64 -8.82 -8.48 -3.24
N ILE A 65 -9.35 -7.27 -2.99
CA ILE A 65 -10.38 -6.65 -3.83
C ILE A 65 -9.88 -6.49 -5.27
N ALA A 66 -8.66 -5.96 -5.45
CA ALA A 66 -8.08 -5.77 -6.77
C ALA A 66 -7.94 -7.09 -7.53
N PHE A 67 -7.56 -8.17 -6.84
CA PHE A 67 -7.37 -9.50 -7.43
C PHE A 67 -8.65 -10.35 -7.49
N LYS A 68 -9.79 -9.85 -6.98
CA LYS A 68 -11.04 -10.61 -6.89
C LYS A 68 -10.87 -11.95 -6.16
N LEU A 69 -10.06 -11.94 -5.10
CA LEU A 69 -9.86 -13.12 -4.27
C LEU A 69 -11.14 -13.42 -3.48
N PRO A 70 -11.48 -14.69 -3.21
CA PRO A 70 -12.61 -15.06 -2.36
C PRO A 70 -12.44 -14.49 -0.95
N ASP A 71 -13.46 -14.45 -0.11
CA ASP A 71 -13.31 -14.00 1.28
C ASP A 71 -12.39 -14.96 2.07
N PRO A 72 -11.59 -14.45 3.03
CA PRO A 72 -10.78 -15.31 3.88
C PRO A 72 -11.71 -16.13 4.78
N SER A 73 -11.62 -17.45 4.68
CA SER A 73 -12.33 -18.44 5.52
C SER A 73 -11.91 -18.38 6.97
#